data_AF-A0A2V9KQS1-F1
#
_entry.id   AF-A0A2V9KQS1-F1
#
_cell.length_a   1.000
_cell.length_b   1.000
_cell.length_c   1.000
_cell.angle_alpha   90.00
_cell.angle_beta   90.00
_cell.angle_gamma   90.00
#
_symmetry.space_group_name_H-M   'P 1'
#
loop_
_entity.id
_entity.type
_entity.pdbx_description
1 polymer ?
#
loop_
_entity_poly.entity_id
_entity_poly.type
_entity_poly.pdbx_seq_one_letter_code
_entity_poly.pdbx_strand_id
1 'polypeptide(L)'
;MKRKLKGGKARTKRQRERQPLGAPPSKKPESPPQPFPIVGIGASAGGFEAFSSLLDRLPPATGMAFVLVQHLLPKHESALRELLSRHTPMPVLEVTEGMVVRPNHVYVIPPDKKMVISDGVLRLVPRTALGHMPIDFFLQSLAETRQSNAIGVILSGTATDGTLGLKAIKAEGGITFAQDEKSAKYDTMPRSAVASGWVDFVLPPERIAEELARIGSHPFVGPAEAKRASEPVEDTGLQRIFGLLRAKTGVDFSDYKPASIKRRISRRMVLKKIDHLRDYVRHLQDNPPECDALFDDILIHVTSFFRDPGAFEVLKKKVFPSLMKDRNREAP
;
A
#
# COMPACT_ATOMS: atom_id res chain seq x y z
N MET A 1 88.47 -17.62 31.91
CA MET A 1 89.03 -16.23 31.92
C MET A 1 88.57 -15.51 30.65
N LYS A 2 87.89 -14.36 30.80
CA LYS A 2 87.64 -13.27 29.82
C LYS A 2 87.06 -13.55 28.39
N ARG A 3 85.84 -13.04 28.20
CA ARG A 3 85.23 -12.29 27.05
C ARG A 3 86.03 -12.11 25.74
N LYS A 4 85.37 -12.30 24.58
CA LYS A 4 84.84 -11.24 23.67
C LYS A 4 84.23 -11.81 22.36
N LEU A 5 83.31 -11.01 21.80
CA LEU A 5 82.47 -11.22 20.61
C LEU A 5 83.21 -11.09 19.25
N LYS A 6 82.74 -11.77 18.20
CA LYS A 6 82.07 -11.21 16.98
C LYS A 6 82.18 -12.11 15.72
N GLY A 7 81.13 -12.05 14.90
CA GLY A 7 81.09 -12.38 13.46
C GLY A 7 80.64 -13.81 13.18
N GLY A 8 79.65 -14.14 12.36
CA GLY A 8 78.94 -13.42 11.31
C GLY A 8 78.75 -14.38 10.13
N LYS A 9 77.51 -14.59 9.66
CA LYS A 9 77.05 -15.20 8.38
C LYS A 9 75.61 -15.72 8.59
N ALA A 10 74.71 -15.83 7.62
CA ALA A 10 74.44 -15.16 6.37
C ALA A 10 72.96 -15.52 6.08
N ARG A 11 72.15 -14.54 5.64
CA ARG A 11 70.70 -14.70 5.43
C ARG A 11 70.40 -15.50 4.16
N THR A 12 69.61 -16.56 4.30
CA THR A 12 68.94 -17.24 3.17
C THR A 12 67.45 -16.90 3.20
N LYS A 13 66.96 -16.29 2.11
CA LYS A 13 65.56 -15.91 1.86
C LYS A 13 64.65 -17.14 1.83
N ARG A 14 63.59 -17.17 2.64
CA ARG A 14 62.35 -17.92 2.36
C ARG A 14 61.24 -16.93 2.02
N GLN A 15 60.69 -17.07 0.82
CA GLN A 15 59.50 -16.35 0.37
C GLN A 15 58.32 -16.66 1.31
N ARG A 16 57.68 -15.61 1.82
CA ARG A 16 56.35 -15.72 2.45
C ARG A 16 55.31 -15.56 1.34
N GLU A 17 54.62 -16.64 1.01
CA GLU A 17 53.36 -16.57 0.27
C GLU A 17 52.36 -15.74 1.07
N ARG A 18 51.86 -14.67 0.45
CA ARG A 18 50.80 -13.84 1.02
C ARG A 18 49.47 -14.51 0.67
N GLN A 19 48.77 -15.01 1.68
CA GLN A 19 47.36 -15.39 1.55
C GLN A 19 46.53 -14.14 1.16
N PRO A 20 45.57 -14.24 0.22
CA PRO A 20 44.69 -13.11 -0.09
C PRO A 20 43.80 -12.80 1.11
N LEU A 21 43.63 -11.50 1.42
CA LEU A 21 42.64 -11.03 2.39
C LEU A 21 41.25 -11.53 1.99
N GLY A 22 40.56 -12.17 2.93
CA GLY A 22 39.22 -12.69 2.75
C GLY A 22 38.24 -11.61 2.27
N ALA A 23 37.46 -11.96 1.26
CA ALA A 23 36.32 -11.16 0.82
C ALA A 23 35.35 -10.92 1.99
N PRO A 24 34.69 -9.76 2.06
CA PRO A 24 33.65 -9.53 3.06
C PRO A 24 32.55 -10.58 2.91
N PRO A 25 31.92 -11.03 4.01
CA PRO A 25 30.89 -12.06 3.94
C PRO A 25 29.75 -11.57 3.04
N SER A 26 29.50 -12.32 1.97
CA SER A 26 28.36 -12.15 1.09
C SER A 26 27.09 -12.15 1.96
N LYS A 27 26.38 -11.03 2.01
CA LYS A 27 25.07 -10.95 2.65
C LYS A 27 24.20 -12.05 2.06
N LYS A 28 23.73 -12.97 2.91
CA LYS A 28 22.69 -13.94 2.55
C LYS A 28 21.53 -13.16 1.90
N PRO A 29 20.86 -13.70 0.86
CA PRO A 29 19.67 -13.06 0.33
C PRO A 29 18.69 -12.86 1.49
N GLU A 30 18.43 -11.59 1.83
CA GLU A 30 17.40 -11.21 2.78
C GLU A 30 16.10 -11.85 2.30
N SER A 31 15.46 -12.64 3.16
CA SER A 31 14.11 -13.12 2.93
C SER A 31 13.24 -11.94 2.49
N PRO A 32 12.34 -12.11 1.50
CA PRO A 32 11.52 -11.01 1.02
C PRO A 32 10.82 -10.36 2.22
N PRO A 33 10.82 -9.01 2.31
CA PRO A 33 10.25 -8.34 3.47
C PRO A 33 8.79 -8.78 3.64
N GLN A 34 8.44 -9.11 4.88
CA GLN A 34 7.06 -9.42 5.30
C GLN A 34 6.11 -8.35 4.72
N PRO A 35 4.89 -8.70 4.30
CA PRO A 35 3.97 -7.71 3.73
C PRO A 35 3.63 -6.64 4.77
N PHE A 36 4.02 -5.40 4.48
CA PHE A 36 3.77 -4.20 5.30
C PHE A 36 2.88 -3.19 4.55
N PRO A 37 2.28 -2.21 5.24
CA PRO A 37 1.43 -1.22 4.60
C PRO A 37 2.20 -0.23 3.72
N ILE A 38 1.64 0.08 2.55
CA ILE A 38 2.15 1.12 1.66
C ILE A 38 1.07 2.19 1.50
N VAL A 39 1.47 3.44 1.76
CA VAL A 39 0.64 4.63 1.63
C VAL A 39 0.96 5.29 0.28
N GLY A 40 0.01 5.26 -0.65
CA GLY A 40 0.06 6.05 -1.87
C GLY A 40 -0.58 7.41 -1.67
N ILE A 41 0.17 8.49 -1.90
CA ILE A 41 -0.26 9.86 -1.63
C ILE A 41 -0.26 10.65 -2.95
N GLY A 42 -1.44 11.06 -3.41
CA GLY A 42 -1.64 11.86 -4.60
C GLY A 42 -1.81 13.34 -4.30
N ALA A 43 -1.11 14.21 -5.05
CA ALA A 43 -1.31 15.66 -4.97
C ALA A 43 -1.08 16.37 -6.32
N SER A 44 -1.56 17.60 -6.42
CA SER A 44 -1.39 18.46 -7.61
C SER A 44 -0.99 19.88 -7.16
N ALA A 45 -1.72 20.92 -7.57
CA ALA A 45 -1.49 22.28 -7.09
C ALA A 45 -1.60 22.37 -5.55
N GLY A 46 -0.62 22.99 -4.89
CA GLY A 46 -0.50 23.03 -3.43
C GLY A 46 -0.03 21.72 -2.78
N GLY A 47 0.39 20.74 -3.58
CA GLY A 47 0.83 19.43 -3.10
C GLY A 47 2.12 19.48 -2.28
N PHE A 48 3.05 20.39 -2.61
CA PHE A 48 4.30 20.53 -1.84
C PHE A 48 4.03 20.91 -0.38
N GLU A 49 3.19 21.91 -0.15
CA GLU A 49 2.84 22.36 1.21
C GLU A 49 2.09 21.26 1.97
N ALA A 50 1.18 20.55 1.30
CA ALA A 50 0.43 19.45 1.91
C ALA A 50 1.33 18.24 2.26
N PHE A 51 2.26 17.87 1.37
CA PHE A 51 3.26 16.83 1.64
C PHE A 51 4.17 17.21 2.79
N SER A 52 4.65 18.46 2.82
CA SER A 52 5.56 18.94 3.85
C SER A 52 4.90 18.89 5.23
N SER A 53 3.67 19.41 5.34
CA SER A 53 2.88 19.37 6.58
C SER A 53 2.63 17.93 7.08
N LEU A 54 2.30 17.01 6.16
CA LEU A 54 2.12 15.59 6.48
C LEU A 54 3.44 14.94 6.95
N LEU A 55 4.54 15.18 6.24
CA LEU A 55 5.85 14.59 6.55
C LEU A 55 6.44 15.12 7.86
N ASP A 56 6.25 16.40 8.17
CA ASP A 56 6.72 17.05 9.41
C ASP A 56 6.13 16.41 10.67
N ARG A 57 4.97 15.75 10.54
CA ARG A 57 4.24 15.10 11.64
C ARG A 57 4.32 13.58 11.62
N LEU A 58 4.88 12.98 10.58
CA LEU A 58 5.05 11.52 10.51
C LEU A 58 6.29 11.07 11.31
N PRO A 59 6.13 10.11 12.24
CA PRO A 59 7.28 9.49 12.89
C PRO A 59 8.18 8.76 11.87
N PRO A 60 9.52 8.71 12.07
CA PRO A 60 10.42 7.99 11.18
C PRO A 60 10.18 6.49 11.11
N ALA A 61 9.60 5.89 12.15
CA ALA A 61 9.48 4.45 12.31
C ALA A 61 8.01 4.02 12.42
N THR A 62 7.25 4.20 11.33
CA THR A 62 5.84 3.76 11.28
C THR A 62 5.67 2.30 10.88
N GLY A 63 6.71 1.68 10.30
CA GLY A 63 6.61 0.36 9.67
C GLY A 63 5.92 0.38 8.30
N MET A 64 5.58 1.57 7.78
CA MET A 64 4.94 1.76 6.48
C MET A 64 5.90 2.40 5.48
N ALA A 65 5.62 2.27 4.19
CA ALA A 65 6.28 3.07 3.15
C ALA A 65 5.34 4.12 2.58
N PHE A 66 5.89 5.24 2.13
CA PHE A 66 5.13 6.35 1.58
C PHE A 66 5.56 6.59 0.13
N VAL A 67 4.61 6.60 -0.80
CA VAL A 67 4.86 6.82 -2.22
C VAL A 67 4.06 8.03 -2.67
N LEU A 68 4.76 9.12 -2.99
CA LEU A 68 4.19 10.41 -3.35
C LEU A 68 4.12 10.54 -4.88
N VAL A 69 2.90 10.69 -5.38
CA VAL A 69 2.59 10.89 -6.78
C VAL A 69 2.10 12.33 -6.95
N GLN A 70 3.02 13.18 -7.38
CA GLN A 70 2.77 14.59 -7.66
C GLN A 70 2.51 14.78 -9.16
N HIS A 71 1.52 15.61 -9.53
CA HIS A 71 1.47 16.14 -10.89
C HIS A 71 2.66 17.08 -11.14
N LEU A 72 3.60 16.62 -11.99
CA LEU A 72 4.80 17.35 -12.39
C LEU A 72 4.74 17.78 -13.86
N LEU A 73 5.35 18.92 -14.16
CA LEU A 73 5.56 19.36 -15.55
C LEU A 73 6.67 18.50 -16.18
N PRO A 74 6.43 17.88 -17.35
CA PRO A 74 7.34 16.86 -17.89
C PRO A 74 8.72 17.37 -18.33
N LYS A 75 8.86 18.68 -18.61
CA LYS A 75 10.10 19.30 -19.08
C LYS A 75 10.91 20.00 -17.99
N HIS A 76 10.52 19.86 -16.73
CA HIS A 76 11.19 20.53 -15.60
C HIS A 76 11.79 19.48 -14.68
N GLU A 77 13.06 19.67 -14.32
CA GLU A 77 13.65 18.92 -13.21
C GLU A 77 12.85 19.19 -11.94
N SER A 78 12.61 18.13 -11.18
CA SER A 78 11.84 18.19 -9.94
C SER A 78 12.80 18.28 -8.76
N ALA A 79 12.85 19.43 -8.09
CA ALA A 79 13.54 19.57 -6.80
C ALA A 79 12.76 18.96 -5.63
N LEU A 80 11.67 18.21 -5.91
CA LEU A 80 10.73 17.75 -4.90
C LEU A 80 11.39 16.80 -3.89
N ARG A 81 12.29 15.91 -4.34
CA ARG A 81 13.01 15.02 -3.42
C ARG A 81 13.89 15.81 -2.45
N GLU A 82 14.64 16.82 -2.92
CA GLU A 82 15.56 17.60 -2.09
C GLU A 82 14.80 18.48 -1.11
N LEU A 83 13.67 19.04 -1.53
CA LEU A 83 12.84 19.88 -0.69
C LEU A 83 12.15 19.06 0.39
N LEU A 84 11.53 17.94 0.04
CA LEU A 84 10.84 17.08 1.01
C LEU A 84 11.80 16.39 1.99
N SER A 85 13.06 16.17 1.61
CA SER A 85 14.09 15.63 2.52
C SER A 85 14.34 16.52 3.75
N ARG A 86 13.90 17.79 3.73
CA ARG A 86 14.03 18.71 4.87
C ARG A 86 12.90 18.55 5.88
N HIS A 87 11.81 17.89 5.50
CA HIS A 87 10.57 17.75 6.28
C HIS A 87 10.42 16.36 6.92
N THR A 88 11.41 15.47 6.75
CA THR A 88 11.38 14.17 7.40
C THR A 88 12.78 13.59 7.59
N PRO A 89 13.02 12.87 8.70
CA PRO A 89 14.23 12.06 8.87
C PRO A 89 14.22 10.76 8.04
N MET A 90 13.07 10.36 7.44
CA MET A 90 13.02 9.19 6.57
C MET A 90 13.82 9.42 5.27
N PRO A 91 14.49 8.40 4.71
CA PRO A 91 15.11 8.53 3.41
C PRO A 91 14.07 8.86 2.32
N VAL A 92 14.27 9.99 1.63
CA VAL A 92 13.46 10.41 0.48
C VAL A 92 14.20 10.06 -0.81
N LEU A 93 13.58 9.24 -1.64
CA LEU A 93 14.17 8.69 -2.87
C LEU A 93 13.30 9.06 -4.07
N GLU A 94 13.92 9.53 -5.15
CA GLU A 94 13.24 9.56 -6.45
C GLU A 94 13.23 8.14 -7.02
N VAL A 95 12.07 7.73 -7.55
CA VAL A 95 11.87 6.36 -8.02
C VAL A 95 12.61 6.11 -9.31
N THR A 96 13.34 5.00 -9.36
CA THR A 96 13.96 4.43 -10.57
C THR A 96 13.30 3.10 -10.92
N GLU A 97 13.47 2.64 -12.16
CA GLU A 97 12.92 1.36 -12.62
C GLU A 97 13.39 0.19 -11.73
N GLY A 98 12.45 -0.67 -11.33
CA GLY A 98 12.74 -1.87 -10.55
C GLY A 98 13.06 -1.62 -9.08
N MET A 99 12.76 -0.43 -8.55
CA MET A 99 13.07 -0.10 -7.16
C MET A 99 12.17 -0.87 -6.18
N VAL A 100 12.77 -1.62 -5.26
CA VAL A 100 12.05 -2.35 -4.20
C VAL A 100 11.62 -1.39 -3.10
N VAL A 101 10.34 -1.43 -2.74
CA VAL A 101 9.79 -0.62 -1.65
C VAL A 101 10.19 -1.20 -0.29
N ARG A 102 10.64 -0.32 0.61
CA ARG A 102 11.06 -0.64 1.98
C ARG A 102 10.25 0.17 2.98
N PRO A 103 9.97 -0.36 4.18
CA PRO A 103 9.31 0.40 5.24
C PRO A 103 10.18 1.58 5.68
N ASN A 104 9.55 2.61 6.25
CA ASN A 104 10.18 3.83 6.76
C ASN A 104 10.96 4.61 5.69
N HIS A 105 10.48 4.57 4.45
CA HIS A 105 11.04 5.28 3.31
C HIS A 105 9.93 6.07 2.59
N VAL A 106 10.37 7.14 1.94
CA VAL A 106 9.55 8.07 1.16
C VAL A 106 10.02 8.02 -0.29
N TYR A 107 9.11 7.74 -1.21
CA TYR A 107 9.39 7.56 -2.64
C TYR A 107 8.66 8.61 -3.46
N VAL A 108 9.36 9.34 -4.32
CA VAL A 108 8.79 10.41 -5.14
C VAL A 108 8.81 10.00 -6.60
N ILE A 109 7.67 10.15 -7.29
CA ILE A 109 7.58 9.89 -8.73
C ILE A 109 8.50 10.84 -9.52
N PRO A 110 9.27 10.35 -10.51
CA PRO A 110 10.03 11.22 -11.41
C PRO A 110 9.11 11.96 -12.41
N PRO A 111 9.55 13.09 -12.98
CA PRO A 111 8.79 13.80 -14.01
C PRO A 111 8.61 12.94 -15.28
N ASP A 112 7.56 13.26 -16.05
CA ASP A 112 7.24 12.63 -17.35
C ASP A 112 7.05 11.10 -17.35
N LYS A 113 6.68 10.53 -16.19
CA LYS A 113 6.39 9.10 -16.04
C LYS A 113 5.05 8.87 -15.36
N LYS A 114 4.47 7.71 -15.64
CA LYS A 114 3.53 7.05 -14.73
C LYS A 114 4.30 6.01 -13.92
N MET A 115 3.71 5.56 -12.83
CA MET A 115 4.31 4.56 -11.95
C MET A 115 3.29 3.51 -11.55
N VAL A 116 3.71 2.26 -11.49
CA VAL A 116 2.93 1.14 -10.95
C VAL A 116 3.75 0.39 -9.92
N ILE A 117 3.07 -0.34 -9.05
CA ILE A 117 3.69 -1.29 -8.13
C ILE A 117 3.20 -2.71 -8.43
N SER A 118 4.12 -3.67 -8.39
CA SER A 118 3.82 -5.10 -8.51
C SER A 118 4.85 -5.87 -7.67
N ASP A 119 4.39 -6.81 -6.84
CA ASP A 119 5.24 -7.61 -5.94
C ASP A 119 6.15 -6.76 -5.01
N GLY A 120 5.71 -5.55 -4.67
CA GLY A 120 6.49 -4.61 -3.86
C GLY A 120 7.60 -3.87 -4.62
N VAL A 121 7.63 -3.96 -5.94
CA VAL A 121 8.58 -3.30 -6.84
C VAL A 121 7.89 -2.19 -7.62
N LEU A 122 8.48 -0.99 -7.61
CA LEU A 122 8.03 0.15 -8.41
C LEU A 122 8.57 0.04 -9.83
N ARG A 123 7.69 0.25 -10.81
CA ARG A 123 8.01 0.28 -12.24
C ARG A 123 7.52 1.57 -12.86
N LEU A 124 8.32 2.13 -13.75
CA LEU A 124 8.04 3.37 -14.46
C LEU A 124 7.49 3.04 -15.85
N VAL A 125 6.38 3.68 -16.18
CA VAL A 125 5.73 3.55 -17.49
C VAL A 125 5.83 4.91 -18.20
N PRO A 126 6.20 4.96 -19.49
CA PRO A 126 6.22 6.22 -20.23
C PRO A 126 4.87 6.94 -20.19
N ARG A 127 4.92 8.28 -20.12
CA ARG A 127 3.73 9.12 -20.23
C ARG A 127 3.08 8.91 -21.60
N THR A 128 1.77 8.70 -21.60
CA THR A 128 0.95 8.65 -22.84
C THR A 128 0.30 10.02 -23.07
N ALA A 129 0.07 10.38 -24.34
CA ALA A 129 -0.51 11.67 -24.71
C ALA A 129 -1.98 11.84 -24.25
N LEU A 130 -2.73 10.75 -24.12
CA LEU A 130 -4.12 10.76 -23.66
C LEU A 130 -4.22 10.34 -22.19
N GLY A 131 -5.05 11.07 -21.42
CA GLY A 131 -5.47 10.70 -20.07
C GLY A 131 -4.33 10.47 -19.09
N HIS A 132 -3.58 11.52 -18.75
CA HIS A 132 -2.50 11.42 -17.77
C HIS A 132 -3.05 11.49 -16.34
N MET A 133 -3.48 10.34 -15.82
CA MET A 133 -3.97 10.12 -14.45
C MET A 133 -2.98 9.26 -13.64
N PRO A 134 -1.77 9.75 -13.35
CA PRO A 134 -0.73 8.96 -12.68
C PRO A 134 -1.13 8.53 -11.25
N ILE A 135 -1.98 9.29 -10.57
CA ILE A 135 -2.39 8.97 -9.19
C ILE A 135 -3.35 7.77 -9.22
N ASP A 136 -4.41 7.81 -10.03
CA ASP A 136 -5.33 6.68 -10.22
C ASP A 136 -4.57 5.42 -10.63
N PHE A 137 -3.65 5.54 -11.60
CA PHE A 137 -2.90 4.40 -12.12
C PHE A 137 -2.03 3.74 -11.04
N PHE A 138 -1.34 4.57 -10.24
CA PHE A 138 -0.53 4.06 -9.14
C PHE A 138 -1.41 3.41 -8.05
N LEU A 139 -2.45 4.11 -7.59
CA LEU A 139 -3.32 3.64 -6.50
C LEU A 139 -4.09 2.36 -6.87
N GLN A 140 -4.47 2.18 -8.14
CA GLN A 140 -5.06 0.93 -8.63
C GLN A 140 -4.08 -0.24 -8.52
N SER A 141 -2.86 -0.09 -9.03
CA SER A 141 -1.83 -1.14 -8.91
C SER A 141 -1.43 -1.41 -7.45
N LEU A 142 -1.49 -0.39 -6.59
CA LEU A 142 -1.26 -0.51 -5.16
C LEU A 142 -2.38 -1.32 -4.48
N ALA A 143 -3.64 -1.06 -4.81
CA ALA A 143 -4.77 -1.81 -4.31
C ALA A 143 -4.65 -3.31 -4.65
N GLU A 144 -4.32 -3.63 -5.90
CA GLU A 144 -4.12 -5.00 -6.36
C GLU A 144 -2.96 -5.70 -5.63
N THR A 145 -1.83 -5.00 -5.50
CA THR A 145 -0.59 -5.57 -4.93
C THR A 145 -0.65 -5.70 -3.41
N ARG A 146 -1.25 -4.74 -2.70
CA ARG A 146 -1.22 -4.66 -1.23
C ARG A 146 -2.55 -4.94 -0.55
N GLN A 147 -3.67 -4.94 -1.28
CA GLN A 147 -4.99 -5.27 -0.75
C GLN A 147 -5.30 -4.48 0.53
N SER A 148 -5.59 -5.15 1.65
CA SER A 148 -5.86 -4.52 2.94
C SER A 148 -4.69 -3.73 3.53
N ASN A 149 -3.48 -3.91 3.00
CA ASN A 149 -2.29 -3.15 3.35
C ASN A 149 -2.07 -1.92 2.43
N ALA A 150 -2.97 -1.66 1.49
CA ALA A 150 -2.96 -0.43 0.70
C ALA A 150 -3.63 0.70 1.48
N ILE A 151 -2.99 1.86 1.52
CA ILE A 151 -3.59 3.09 2.03
C ILE A 151 -3.51 4.16 0.94
N GLY A 152 -4.63 4.81 0.64
CA GLY A 152 -4.71 5.88 -0.36
C GLY A 152 -4.97 7.22 0.30
N VAL A 153 -4.23 8.25 -0.09
CA VAL A 153 -4.38 9.61 0.43
C VAL A 153 -4.45 10.59 -0.73
N ILE A 154 -5.49 11.40 -0.80
CA ILE A 154 -5.63 12.47 -1.79
C ILE A 154 -5.52 13.83 -1.11
N LEU A 155 -4.51 14.61 -1.50
CA LEU A 155 -4.22 15.93 -0.96
C LEU A 155 -4.58 17.03 -1.95
N SER A 156 -4.26 18.28 -1.60
CA SER A 156 -4.52 19.49 -2.37
C SER A 156 -4.24 19.33 -3.88
N GLY A 157 -5.17 19.81 -4.70
CA GLY A 157 -5.09 19.76 -6.14
C GLY A 157 -6.33 20.29 -6.87
N THR A 158 -6.19 20.48 -8.18
CA THR A 158 -7.21 21.07 -9.07
C THR A 158 -7.88 20.05 -10.02
N ALA A 159 -7.58 18.76 -9.89
CA ALA A 159 -8.04 17.69 -10.79
C ALA A 159 -9.02 16.72 -10.11
N THR A 160 -9.40 15.63 -10.78
CA THR A 160 -10.16 14.52 -10.18
C THR A 160 -9.34 13.23 -10.03
N ASP A 161 -8.08 13.26 -10.48
CA ASP A 161 -7.14 12.14 -10.42
C ASP A 161 -6.97 11.64 -8.98
N GLY A 162 -6.98 10.32 -8.82
CA GLY A 162 -6.93 9.62 -7.53
C GLY A 162 -8.29 9.17 -7.00
N THR A 163 -9.41 9.69 -7.51
CA THR A 163 -10.75 9.28 -7.09
C THR A 163 -11.03 7.80 -7.40
N LEU A 164 -10.66 7.34 -8.60
CA LEU A 164 -10.84 5.94 -9.00
C LEU A 164 -9.82 5.02 -8.30
N GLY A 165 -8.64 5.55 -8.00
CA GLY A 165 -7.62 4.92 -7.17
C GLY A 165 -8.12 4.63 -5.76
N LEU A 166 -8.74 5.61 -5.08
CA LEU A 166 -9.34 5.40 -3.77
C LEU A 166 -10.46 4.36 -3.80
N LYS A 167 -11.31 4.39 -4.85
CA LYS A 167 -12.32 3.34 -5.06
C LYS A 167 -11.67 1.95 -5.09
N ALA A 168 -10.59 1.78 -5.86
CA ALA A 168 -9.88 0.50 -5.95
C ALA A 168 -9.28 0.08 -4.60
N ILE A 169 -8.66 0.99 -3.86
CA ILE A 169 -8.09 0.69 -2.53
C ILE A 169 -9.17 0.22 -1.56
N LYS A 170 -10.29 0.95 -1.49
CA LYS A 170 -11.44 0.55 -0.64
C LYS A 170 -12.03 -0.78 -1.08
N ALA A 171 -12.09 -1.02 -2.39
CA ALA A 171 -12.55 -2.28 -2.97
C ALA A 171 -11.70 -3.49 -2.60
N GLU A 172 -10.41 -3.32 -2.32
CA GLU A 172 -9.52 -4.41 -1.88
C GLU A 172 -9.31 -4.43 -0.35
N GLY A 173 -10.08 -3.60 0.40
CA GLY A 173 -10.07 -3.57 1.86
C GLY A 173 -8.97 -2.70 2.47
N GLY A 174 -8.31 -1.87 1.66
CA GLY A 174 -7.41 -0.83 2.11
C GLY A 174 -8.15 0.38 2.70
N ILE A 175 -7.43 1.36 3.25
CA ILE A 175 -7.98 2.55 3.93
C ILE A 175 -7.76 3.80 3.08
N THR A 176 -8.71 4.74 3.09
CA THR A 176 -8.66 5.92 2.23
C THR A 176 -8.83 7.24 3.00
N PHE A 177 -8.06 8.24 2.58
CA PHE A 177 -8.04 9.58 3.16
C PHE A 177 -8.22 10.63 2.06
N ALA A 178 -8.84 11.74 2.43
CA ALA A 178 -8.76 12.98 1.67
C ALA A 178 -8.39 14.14 2.61
N GLN A 179 -7.64 15.10 2.09
CA GLN A 179 -7.39 16.36 2.78
C GLN A 179 -8.69 17.13 2.99
N ASP A 180 -8.89 17.72 4.16
CA ASP A 180 -10.05 18.57 4.41
C ASP A 180 -9.98 19.88 3.61
N GLU A 181 -11.16 20.41 3.26
CA GLU A 181 -11.30 21.60 2.41
C GLU A 181 -10.63 22.85 3.02
N LYS A 182 -10.62 23.01 4.35
CA LYS A 182 -10.09 24.22 4.99
C LYS A 182 -8.57 24.28 4.96
N SER A 183 -7.90 23.14 4.95
CA SER A 183 -6.43 23.07 4.86
C SER A 183 -5.92 22.98 3.43
N ALA A 184 -6.77 22.61 2.46
CA ALA A 184 -6.38 22.47 1.06
C ALA A 184 -6.20 23.84 0.40
N LYS A 185 -4.99 24.11 -0.12
CA LYS A 185 -4.73 25.30 -0.95
C LYS A 185 -5.57 25.29 -2.23
N TYR A 186 -5.79 24.10 -2.77
CA TYR A 186 -6.70 23.81 -3.87
C TYR A 186 -7.53 22.59 -3.51
N ASP A 187 -8.83 22.75 -3.39
CA ASP A 187 -9.75 21.79 -2.77
C ASP A 187 -10.44 20.86 -3.78
N THR A 188 -10.35 21.15 -5.08
CA THR A 188 -11.12 20.42 -6.11
C THR A 188 -10.84 18.92 -6.10
N MET A 189 -9.57 18.53 -5.95
CA MET A 189 -9.16 17.11 -5.96
C MET A 189 -9.60 16.36 -4.70
N PRO A 190 -9.34 16.86 -3.47
CA PRO A 190 -9.92 16.27 -2.27
C PRO A 190 -11.46 16.25 -2.28
N ARG A 191 -12.12 17.33 -2.72
CA ARG A 191 -13.59 17.42 -2.77
C ARG A 191 -14.19 16.38 -3.73
N SER A 192 -13.56 16.15 -4.88
CA SER A 192 -13.93 15.07 -5.81
C SER A 192 -13.85 13.69 -5.15
N ALA A 193 -12.75 13.42 -4.44
CA ALA A 193 -12.56 12.17 -3.72
C ALA A 193 -13.63 11.96 -2.62
N VAL A 194 -13.95 13.00 -1.85
CA VAL A 194 -14.98 12.93 -0.80
C VAL A 194 -16.36 12.69 -1.39
N ALA A 195 -16.72 13.44 -2.44
CA ALA A 195 -18.02 13.33 -3.10
C ALA A 195 -18.27 11.94 -3.71
N SER A 196 -17.22 11.16 -3.98
CA SER A 196 -17.36 9.81 -4.54
C SER A 196 -17.82 8.75 -3.51
N GLY A 197 -17.83 9.08 -2.21
CA GLY A 197 -18.19 8.14 -1.13
C GLY A 197 -17.11 7.10 -0.80
N TRP A 198 -15.93 7.19 -1.43
CA TRP A 198 -14.85 6.20 -1.26
C TRP A 198 -13.78 6.61 -0.24
N VAL A 199 -13.96 7.74 0.44
CA VAL A 199 -13.05 8.25 1.48
C VAL A 199 -13.52 7.80 2.87
N ASP A 200 -12.62 7.30 3.70
CA ASP A 200 -12.92 6.91 5.09
C ASP A 200 -12.66 8.06 6.08
N PHE A 201 -11.62 8.86 5.83
CA PHE A 201 -11.24 9.98 6.68
C PHE A 201 -11.04 11.27 5.87
N VAL A 202 -11.64 12.35 6.35
CA VAL A 202 -11.43 13.72 5.84
C VAL A 202 -10.74 14.53 6.93
N LEU A 203 -9.46 14.83 6.75
CA LEU A 203 -8.59 15.37 7.81
C LEU A 203 -7.55 16.34 7.23
N PRO A 204 -7.04 17.31 8.00
CA PRO A 204 -5.88 18.09 7.60
C PRO A 204 -4.61 17.22 7.57
N PRO A 205 -3.57 17.58 6.79
CA PRO A 205 -2.41 16.71 6.56
C PRO A 205 -1.68 16.29 7.85
N GLU A 206 -1.64 17.15 8.87
CA GLU A 206 -1.05 16.83 10.18
C GLU A 206 -1.83 15.72 10.89
N ARG A 207 -3.16 15.74 10.80
CA ARG A 207 -4.03 14.72 11.41
C ARG A 207 -4.06 13.44 10.58
N ILE A 208 -3.87 13.53 9.26
CA ILE A 208 -3.62 12.35 8.42
C ILE A 208 -2.34 11.66 8.90
N ALA A 209 -1.25 12.39 9.15
CA ALA A 209 0.00 11.83 9.66
C ALA A 209 -0.17 11.10 11.00
N GLU A 210 -0.87 11.72 11.96
CA GLU A 210 -1.17 11.11 13.26
C GLU A 210 -2.00 9.83 13.13
N GLU A 211 -3.04 9.86 12.28
CA GLU A 211 -3.92 8.71 12.08
C GLU A 211 -3.19 7.57 11.34
N LEU A 212 -2.32 7.90 10.39
CA LEU A 212 -1.41 6.96 9.73
C LEU A 212 -0.48 6.29 10.75
N ALA A 213 0.15 7.07 11.64
CA ALA A 213 1.01 6.52 12.69
C ALA A 213 0.25 5.56 13.62
N ARG A 214 -0.98 5.92 14.03
CA ARG A 214 -1.85 5.03 14.81
C ARG A 214 -2.17 3.74 14.05
N ILE A 215 -2.57 3.84 12.78
CA ILE A 215 -2.89 2.69 11.93
C ILE A 215 -1.68 1.76 11.78
N GLY A 216 -0.49 2.31 11.56
CA GLY A 216 0.75 1.53 11.44
C GLY A 216 1.07 0.71 12.69
N SER A 217 0.68 1.20 13.88
CA SER A 217 0.82 0.50 15.16
C SER A 217 -0.28 -0.52 15.46
N HIS A 218 -1.36 -0.56 14.67
CA HIS A 218 -2.52 -1.40 14.96
C HIS A 218 -2.20 -2.90 14.73
N PRO A 219 -2.62 -3.82 15.63
CA PRO A 219 -2.27 -5.25 15.58
C PRO A 219 -2.60 -5.94 14.25
N PHE A 220 -3.65 -5.48 13.55
CA PHE A 220 -4.11 -6.07 12.29
C PHE A 220 -3.41 -5.54 11.03
N VAL A 221 -2.65 -4.45 11.15
CA VAL A 221 -2.04 -3.73 10.02
C VAL A 221 -0.51 -3.91 10.00
N GLY A 222 0.11 -4.26 11.13
CA GLY A 222 1.56 -4.46 11.27
C GLY A 222 2.13 -5.75 10.66
N PRO A 223 3.47 -5.90 10.68
CA PRO A 223 4.19 -7.08 10.18
C PRO A 223 3.65 -8.37 10.82
N ALA A 224 3.70 -9.50 10.10
CA ALA A 224 3.10 -10.75 10.57
C ALA A 224 3.67 -11.26 11.91
N GLU A 225 4.79 -10.73 12.38
CA GLU A 225 5.32 -10.98 13.73
C GLU A 225 4.42 -10.41 14.83
N ALA A 226 3.81 -9.22 14.63
CA ALA A 226 2.77 -8.70 15.52
C ALA A 226 1.47 -9.52 15.42
N LYS A 227 1.17 -10.08 14.23
CA LYS A 227 0.02 -10.97 14.00
C LYS A 227 0.17 -12.36 14.62
N ARG A 228 1.38 -12.78 14.99
CA ARG A 228 1.64 -14.07 15.68
C ARG A 228 1.51 -13.98 17.20
N ALA A 229 1.57 -12.76 17.76
CA ALA A 229 1.39 -12.52 19.20
C ALA A 229 -0.09 -12.36 19.60
N SER A 230 -1.00 -12.18 18.63
CA SER A 230 -2.44 -12.34 18.88
C SER A 230 -2.77 -13.84 18.88
N GLU A 231 -3.22 -14.31 20.04
CA GLU A 231 -3.74 -15.64 20.37
C GLU A 231 -4.52 -16.33 19.23
N PRO A 232 -4.57 -17.68 19.20
CA PRO A 232 -5.31 -18.41 18.19
C PRO A 232 -6.72 -17.82 18.07
N VAL A 233 -7.06 -17.34 16.88
CA VAL A 233 -8.37 -16.73 16.58
C VAL A 233 -9.44 -17.70 17.06
N GLU A 234 -10.11 -17.31 18.14
CA GLU A 234 -11.35 -17.90 18.60
C GLU A 234 -12.32 -17.90 17.41
N ASP A 235 -12.51 -19.09 16.81
CA ASP A 235 -13.47 -19.34 15.74
C ASP A 235 -14.89 -18.87 16.16
N THR A 236 -15.14 -18.83 17.47
CA THR A 236 -16.36 -18.33 18.12
C THR A 236 -16.64 -16.84 17.84
N GLY A 237 -15.62 -15.99 17.77
CA GLY A 237 -15.79 -14.56 17.52
C GLY A 237 -16.31 -14.28 16.12
N LEU A 238 -15.74 -14.95 15.12
CA LEU A 238 -16.15 -14.81 13.73
C LEU A 238 -17.56 -15.38 13.51
N GLN A 239 -17.85 -16.57 14.06
CA GLN A 239 -19.18 -17.16 14.01
C GLN A 239 -20.24 -16.26 14.65
N ARG A 240 -19.89 -15.57 15.75
CA ARG A 240 -20.79 -14.62 16.39
C ARG A 240 -21.06 -13.39 15.54
N ILE A 241 -20.06 -12.87 14.82
CA ILE A 241 -20.26 -11.80 13.83
C ILE A 241 -21.19 -12.26 12.73
N PHE A 242 -21.04 -13.49 12.21
CA PHE A 242 -21.96 -14.04 11.20
C PHE A 242 -23.39 -14.16 11.72
N GLY A 243 -23.56 -14.64 12.97
CA GLY A 243 -24.87 -14.67 13.61
C GLY A 243 -25.51 -13.29 13.71
N LEU A 244 -24.75 -12.26 14.10
CA LEU A 244 -25.24 -10.88 14.20
C LEU A 244 -25.61 -10.30 12.83
N LEU A 245 -24.77 -10.51 11.81
CA LEU A 245 -25.05 -10.07 10.44
C LEU A 245 -26.29 -10.78 9.90
N ARG A 246 -26.37 -12.11 10.02
CA ARG A 246 -27.52 -12.89 9.55
C ARG A 246 -28.82 -12.50 10.24
N ALA A 247 -28.79 -12.28 11.56
CA ALA A 247 -29.97 -11.85 12.31
C ALA A 247 -30.48 -10.47 11.85
N LYS A 248 -29.57 -9.59 11.41
CA LYS A 248 -29.93 -8.23 11.00
C LYS A 248 -30.28 -8.11 9.52
N THR A 249 -29.50 -8.73 8.64
CA THR A 249 -29.58 -8.54 7.18
C THR A 249 -30.19 -9.74 6.45
N GLY A 250 -30.35 -10.88 7.13
CA GLY A 250 -30.84 -12.13 6.55
C GLY A 250 -29.81 -12.88 5.69
N VAL A 251 -28.62 -12.33 5.48
CA VAL A 251 -27.57 -12.93 4.64
C VAL A 251 -26.65 -13.81 5.47
N ASP A 252 -26.41 -15.03 5.00
CA ASP A 252 -25.44 -15.95 5.59
C ASP A 252 -24.07 -15.81 4.91
N PHE A 253 -23.05 -15.52 5.71
CA PHE A 253 -21.67 -15.35 5.26
C PHE A 253 -20.78 -16.57 5.57
N SER A 254 -21.35 -17.67 6.06
CA SER A 254 -20.59 -18.86 6.47
C SER A 254 -19.81 -19.50 5.32
N ASP A 255 -20.32 -19.42 4.08
CA ASP A 255 -19.68 -19.98 2.87
C ASP A 255 -18.76 -18.99 2.14
N TYR A 256 -18.68 -17.74 2.60
CA TYR A 256 -17.79 -16.77 1.97
C TYR A 256 -16.32 -17.09 2.28
N LYS A 257 -15.42 -16.74 1.35
CA LYS A 257 -13.98 -16.95 1.52
C LYS A 257 -13.50 -16.33 2.85
N PRO A 258 -13.04 -17.13 3.83
CA PRO A 258 -12.76 -16.63 5.19
C PRO A 258 -11.71 -15.53 5.22
N ALA A 259 -10.69 -15.61 4.34
CA ALA A 259 -9.64 -14.60 4.24
C ALA A 259 -10.18 -13.23 3.81
N SER A 260 -11.17 -13.19 2.91
CA SER A 260 -11.76 -11.93 2.43
C SER A 260 -12.54 -11.25 3.53
N ILE A 261 -13.41 -11.99 4.23
CA ILE A 261 -14.20 -11.46 5.34
C ILE A 261 -13.31 -10.99 6.49
N LYS A 262 -12.31 -11.79 6.89
CA LYS A 262 -11.40 -11.41 7.99
C LYS A 262 -10.72 -10.08 7.72
N ARG A 263 -10.36 -9.78 6.47
CA ARG A 263 -9.80 -8.49 6.07
C ARG A 263 -10.81 -7.34 6.22
N ARG A 264 -12.08 -7.54 5.85
CA ARG A 264 -13.15 -6.54 6.03
C ARG A 264 -13.42 -6.24 7.49
N ILE A 265 -13.53 -7.29 8.32
CA ILE A 265 -13.67 -7.13 9.77
C ILE A 265 -12.46 -6.38 10.35
N SER A 266 -11.23 -6.78 9.99
CA SER A 266 -10.01 -6.11 10.45
C SER A 266 -9.98 -4.63 10.04
N ARG A 267 -10.40 -4.30 8.81
CA ARG A 267 -10.53 -2.93 8.33
C ARG A 267 -11.53 -2.14 9.17
N ARG A 268 -12.74 -2.66 9.40
CA ARG A 268 -13.75 -1.99 10.25
C ARG A 268 -13.24 -1.76 11.67
N MET A 269 -12.56 -2.75 12.25
CA MET A 269 -11.90 -2.64 13.56
C MET A 269 -10.88 -1.49 13.58
N VAL A 270 -10.04 -1.36 12.55
CA VAL A 270 -9.08 -0.25 12.42
C VAL A 270 -9.82 1.10 12.34
N LEU A 271 -10.89 1.19 11.55
CA LEU A 271 -11.70 2.42 11.41
C LEU A 271 -12.38 2.82 12.72
N LYS A 272 -12.78 1.84 13.54
CA LYS A 272 -13.41 2.05 14.86
C LYS A 272 -12.44 2.15 16.02
N LYS A 273 -11.13 1.99 15.76
CA LYS A 273 -10.08 2.02 16.78
C LYS A 273 -10.30 0.93 17.84
N ILE A 274 -10.63 -0.28 17.40
CA ILE A 274 -10.88 -1.45 18.24
C ILE A 274 -9.81 -2.52 17.99
N ASP A 275 -9.04 -2.83 19.03
CA ASP A 275 -7.87 -3.72 18.90
C ASP A 275 -8.19 -5.21 19.08
N HIS A 276 -9.37 -5.56 19.62
CA HIS A 276 -9.73 -6.94 19.93
C HIS A 276 -11.07 -7.35 19.31
N LEU A 277 -11.11 -8.57 18.76
CA LEU A 277 -12.29 -9.09 18.07
C LEU A 277 -13.52 -9.17 19.00
N ARG A 278 -13.32 -9.56 20.27
CA ARG A 278 -14.41 -9.60 21.26
C ARG A 278 -15.06 -8.23 21.48
N ASP A 279 -14.26 -7.18 21.44
CA ASP A 279 -14.72 -5.81 21.67
C ASP A 279 -15.47 -5.32 20.45
N TYR A 280 -15.07 -5.75 19.26
CA TYR A 280 -15.81 -5.50 18.03
C TYR A 280 -17.14 -6.24 17.98
N VAL A 281 -17.21 -7.49 18.46
CA VAL A 281 -18.49 -8.22 18.62
C VAL A 281 -19.45 -7.45 19.53
N ARG A 282 -18.98 -6.95 20.69
CA ARG A 282 -19.80 -6.12 21.58
C ARG A 282 -20.24 -4.83 20.89
N HIS A 283 -19.33 -4.18 20.17
CA HIS A 283 -19.65 -2.96 19.42
C HIS A 283 -20.75 -3.19 18.36
N LEU A 284 -20.72 -4.31 17.64
CA LEU A 284 -21.78 -4.67 16.68
C LEU A 284 -23.13 -4.91 17.35
N GLN A 285 -23.16 -5.45 18.57
CA GLN A 285 -24.38 -5.65 19.34
C GLN A 285 -24.99 -4.32 19.78
N ASP A 286 -24.16 -3.39 20.24
CA ASP A 286 -24.60 -2.12 20.82
C ASP A 286 -24.83 -1.02 19.76
N ASN A 287 -24.30 -1.19 18.55
CA ASN A 287 -24.34 -0.20 17.49
C ASN A 287 -24.90 -0.78 16.18
N PRO A 288 -26.25 -0.82 16.01
CA PRO A 288 -26.85 -1.36 14.81
C PRO A 288 -26.32 -0.74 13.51
N PRO A 289 -26.14 0.59 13.36
CA PRO A 289 -25.54 1.16 12.16
C PRO A 289 -24.18 0.55 11.75
N GLU A 290 -23.39 0.04 12.70
CA GLU A 290 -22.12 -0.62 12.36
C GLU A 290 -22.31 -1.98 11.69
N CYS A 291 -23.37 -2.72 12.03
CA CYS A 291 -23.71 -3.94 11.32
C CYS A 291 -24.03 -3.68 9.85
N ASP A 292 -24.72 -2.57 9.53
CA ASP A 292 -24.99 -2.18 8.14
C ASP A 292 -23.69 -1.81 7.44
N ALA A 293 -22.86 -1.01 8.10
CA ALA A 293 -21.58 -0.61 7.52
C ALA A 293 -20.61 -1.78 7.31
N LEU A 294 -20.60 -2.78 8.20
CA LEU A 294 -19.84 -4.02 8.00
C LEU A 294 -20.43 -4.86 6.86
N PHE A 295 -21.75 -4.96 6.79
CA PHE A 295 -22.44 -5.66 5.71
C PHE A 295 -22.08 -5.05 4.35
N ASP A 296 -22.18 -3.73 4.21
CA ASP A 296 -21.83 -3.00 2.99
C ASP A 296 -20.34 -3.15 2.64
N ASP A 297 -19.45 -3.13 3.64
CA ASP A 297 -18.01 -3.32 3.44
C ASP A 297 -17.66 -4.77 3.04
N ILE A 298 -18.44 -5.76 3.48
CA ILE A 298 -18.30 -7.16 3.03
C ILE A 298 -18.79 -7.31 1.60
N LEU A 299 -19.93 -6.70 1.26
CA LEU A 299 -20.58 -6.83 -0.03
C LEU A 299 -19.97 -5.98 -1.15
N ILE A 300 -18.85 -5.28 -0.91
CA ILE A 300 -18.41 -4.18 -1.79
C ILE A 300 -18.61 -4.48 -3.28
N HIS A 301 -19.47 -3.63 -3.85
CA HIS A 301 -19.91 -3.62 -5.23
C HIS A 301 -18.82 -2.98 -6.09
N VAL A 302 -17.76 -3.73 -6.39
CA VAL A 302 -16.89 -3.38 -7.53
C VAL A 302 -16.98 -4.48 -8.56
N THR A 303 -18.04 -4.40 -9.37
CA THR A 303 -18.06 -5.05 -10.66
C THR A 303 -17.17 -4.23 -11.59
N SER A 304 -16.02 -4.81 -11.94
CA SER A 304 -15.31 -4.42 -13.15
C SER A 304 -15.78 -5.38 -14.25
N PHE A 305 -16.38 -4.85 -15.31
CA PHE A 305 -16.68 -5.66 -16.48
C PHE A 305 -15.36 -6.17 -17.08
N PHE A 306 -15.31 -7.45 -17.47
CA PHE A 306 -14.14 -8.08 -18.08
C PHE A 306 -12.88 -8.14 -17.20
N ARG A 307 -13.05 -8.41 -15.88
CA ARG A 307 -11.96 -8.47 -14.88
C ARG A 307 -10.78 -9.38 -15.25
N ASP A 308 -11.00 -10.39 -16.10
CA ASP A 308 -9.95 -11.22 -16.68
C ASP A 308 -10.01 -11.17 -18.22
N PRO A 309 -9.33 -10.20 -18.85
CA PRO A 309 -9.31 -10.08 -20.30
C PRO A 309 -8.84 -11.36 -20.99
N GLY A 310 -7.95 -12.12 -20.35
CA GLY A 310 -7.46 -13.41 -20.85
C GLY A 310 -8.56 -14.46 -20.92
N ALA A 311 -9.35 -14.61 -19.84
CA ALA A 311 -10.51 -15.50 -19.84
C ALA A 311 -11.55 -15.11 -20.89
N PHE A 312 -11.80 -13.81 -21.08
CA PHE A 312 -12.73 -13.34 -22.11
C PHE A 312 -12.18 -13.53 -23.54
N GLU A 313 -10.87 -13.40 -23.75
CA GLU A 313 -10.22 -13.75 -25.01
C GLU A 313 -10.31 -15.25 -25.29
N VAL A 314 -10.17 -16.10 -24.27
CA VAL A 314 -10.37 -17.55 -24.38
C VAL A 314 -11.83 -17.88 -24.70
N LEU A 315 -12.79 -17.24 -24.03
CA LEU A 315 -14.22 -17.37 -24.33
C LEU A 315 -14.51 -17.03 -25.79
N LYS A 316 -13.99 -15.89 -26.27
CA LYS A 316 -14.15 -15.41 -27.65
C LYS A 316 -13.52 -16.33 -28.69
N LYS A 317 -12.29 -16.79 -28.46
CA LYS A 317 -11.50 -17.51 -29.49
C LYS A 317 -11.66 -19.02 -29.46
N LYS A 318 -12.02 -19.60 -28.32
CA LYS A 318 -12.08 -21.07 -28.15
C LYS A 318 -13.47 -21.56 -27.78
N VAL A 319 -14.07 -20.98 -26.73
CA VAL A 319 -15.32 -21.53 -26.16
C VAL A 319 -16.51 -21.25 -27.07
N PHE A 320 -16.77 -20.01 -27.47
CA PHE A 320 -17.90 -19.69 -28.35
C PHE A 320 -17.82 -20.39 -29.71
N PRO A 321 -16.68 -20.42 -30.42
CA PRO A 321 -16.59 -21.18 -31.67
C PRO A 321 -16.84 -22.67 -31.48
N SER A 322 -16.42 -23.27 -30.36
CA SER A 322 -16.68 -24.69 -30.08
C SER A 322 -18.15 -24.96 -29.79
N LEU A 323 -18.82 -24.09 -29.03
CA LEU A 323 -20.25 -24.22 -28.73
C LEU A 323 -21.14 -24.00 -29.96
N MET A 324 -20.67 -23.22 -30.93
CA MET A 324 -21.42 -22.90 -32.15
C MET A 324 -21.19 -23.91 -33.29
N LYS A 325 -20.22 -24.83 -33.17
CA LYS A 325 -19.91 -25.82 -34.23
C LYS A 325 -21.06 -26.79 -34.51
N ASP A 326 -21.83 -27.15 -33.49
CA ASP A 326 -22.93 -28.12 -33.58
C ASP A 326 -24.32 -27.46 -33.49
N ARG A 327 -24.40 -26.13 -33.55
CA ARG A 327 -25.68 -25.41 -33.53
C ARG A 327 -26.20 -25.24 -34.96
N ASN A 328 -27.40 -25.75 -35.22
CA ASN A 328 -28.12 -25.52 -36.47
C ASN A 328 -28.41 -24.02 -36.63
N ARG A 329 -28.15 -23.44 -37.81
CA ARG A 329 -28.21 -21.98 -38.06
C ARG A 329 -29.58 -21.34 -37.80
N GLU A 330 -30.64 -22.16 -37.69
CA GLU A 330 -32.03 -21.73 -37.46
C GLU A 330 -32.57 -22.12 -36.07
N ALA A 331 -31.77 -22.74 -35.20
CA ALA A 331 -32.16 -22.96 -33.81
C ALA A 331 -31.87 -21.68 -33.01
N PRO A 332 -32.84 -21.16 -32.22
CA PRO A 332 -32.69 -19.88 -31.51
C PRO A 332 -31.50 -19.84 -30.54
#